data_AF-A0ABD4T9G3-F1
#
_entry.id   AF-A0ABD4T9G3-F1
#
_cell.length_a   1.000
_cell.length_b   1.000
_cell.length_c   1.000
_cell.angle_alpha   90.00
_cell.angle_beta   90.00
_cell.angle_gamma   90.00
#
_symmetry.space_group_name_H-M   'P 1'
#
loop_
_entity.id
_entity.type
_entity.pdbx_description
1 polymer ?
#
loop_
_entity_poly.entity_id
_entity_poly.type
_entity_poly.pdbx_seq_one_letter_code
_entity_poly.pdbx_strand_id
1 'polypeptide(L)'
;MIRPVTQAVAALLILLLWGIMAPEVEAKPQLCQSVGDHEVCILKMKRSAKHYWEYWAAVSVDGEVRPREVYNCRDRNRVDRYGILIPFSRDLAGDVVCRLYVPRQTYLDRLNPPPQLSSQDG
;
A
#
# COMPACT_ATOMS: atom_id res chain seq x y z
N MET A 1 16.71 56.00 12.12
CA MET A 1 15.69 54.98 12.42
C MET A 1 15.50 53.91 11.33
N ILE A 2 16.34 53.81 10.29
CA ILE A 2 16.13 52.93 9.11
C ILE A 2 16.82 51.53 9.23
N ARG A 3 17.65 51.34 10.27
CA ARG A 3 18.46 50.13 10.50
C ARG A 3 17.71 48.86 10.95
N PRO A 4 16.62 48.90 11.76
CA PRO A 4 15.99 47.67 12.22
C PRO A 4 15.13 47.02 11.13
N VAL A 5 14.55 47.82 10.23
CA VAL A 5 13.68 47.33 9.14
C VAL A 5 14.49 46.56 8.11
N THR A 6 15.67 47.08 7.73
CA THR A 6 16.57 46.40 6.78
C THR A 6 17.13 45.09 7.34
N GLN A 7 17.43 45.03 8.65
CA GLN A 7 17.80 43.77 9.30
C GLN A 7 16.65 42.76 9.33
N ALA A 8 15.43 43.20 9.61
CA ALA A 8 14.26 42.32 9.62
C ALA A 8 13.98 41.73 8.23
N VAL A 9 14.08 42.56 7.18
CA VAL A 9 13.90 42.11 5.78
C VAL A 9 14.99 41.13 5.37
N ALA A 10 16.25 41.40 5.71
CA ALA A 10 17.35 40.49 5.41
C ALA A 10 17.19 39.14 6.13
N ALA A 11 16.79 39.14 7.41
CA ALA A 11 16.53 37.92 8.16
C ALA A 11 15.38 37.10 7.56
N LEU A 12 14.30 37.76 7.11
CA LEU A 12 13.16 37.12 6.47
C LEU A 12 13.56 36.46 5.13
N LEU A 13 14.37 37.16 4.32
CA LEU A 13 14.86 36.64 3.04
C LEU A 13 15.77 35.42 3.23
N ILE A 14 16.64 35.43 4.24
CA ILE A 14 17.51 34.29 4.57
C ILE A 14 16.66 33.08 5.00
N LEU A 15 15.63 33.29 5.83
CA LEU A 15 14.69 32.24 6.24
C LEU A 15 13.95 31.61 5.04
N LEU A 16 13.51 32.44 4.10
CA LEU A 16 12.83 31.97 2.88
C LEU A 16 13.79 31.18 1.96
N LEU A 17 15.03 31.63 1.81
CA LEU A 17 16.06 30.93 1.04
C LEU A 17 16.40 29.55 1.62
N TRP A 18 16.40 29.41 2.95
CA TRP A 18 16.66 28.13 3.61
C TRP A 18 15.50 27.14 3.46
N GLY A 19 14.26 27.64 3.36
CA GLY A 19 13.07 26.79 3.18
C GLY A 19 13.01 26.03 1.84
N ILE A 20 13.76 26.46 0.82
CA ILE A 20 13.75 25.85 -0.52
C ILE A 20 14.64 24.58 -0.56
N MET A 21 15.59 24.42 0.35
CA MET A 21 16.50 23.28 0.43
C MET A 21 15.93 22.14 1.30
N ALA A 22 14.61 21.98 1.37
CA ALA A 22 14.04 20.82 2.02
C ALA A 22 14.27 19.58 1.13
N PRO A 23 14.95 18.53 1.61
CA PRO A 23 15.07 17.29 0.84
C PRO A 23 13.68 16.68 0.65
N GLU A 24 13.41 16.19 -0.56
CA GLU A 24 12.21 15.40 -0.85
C GLU A 24 12.28 14.12 0.00
N VAL A 25 11.49 14.08 1.08
CA VAL A 25 11.40 12.89 1.92
C VAL A 25 10.59 11.86 1.15
N GLU A 26 11.29 10.96 0.46
CA GLU A 26 10.68 9.76 -0.09
C GLU A 26 9.97 9.01 1.03
N ALA A 27 8.67 8.78 0.86
CA ALA A 27 7.86 8.09 1.85
C ALA A 27 8.45 6.70 2.09
N LYS A 28 9.00 6.47 3.29
CA LYS A 28 9.49 5.14 3.68
C LYS A 28 8.34 4.14 3.49
N PRO A 29 8.58 3.02 2.80
CA PRO A 29 7.55 2.00 2.61
C PRO A 29 7.06 1.52 3.97
N GLN A 30 5.74 1.40 4.11
CA GLN A 30 5.11 1.00 5.37
C GLN A 30 5.33 -0.50 5.65
N LEU A 31 5.47 -1.31 4.59
CA LEU A 31 5.70 -2.74 4.67
C LEU A 31 6.32 -3.25 3.37
N CYS A 32 7.41 -4.02 3.44
CA CYS A 32 7.97 -4.73 2.29
C CYS A 32 7.90 -6.25 2.51
N GLN A 33 7.63 -6.99 1.44
CA GLN A 33 7.61 -8.44 1.43
C GLN A 33 8.25 -8.96 0.15
N SER A 34 9.14 -9.95 0.29
CA SER A 34 9.65 -10.73 -0.83
C SER A 34 8.61 -11.74 -1.31
N VAL A 35 8.34 -11.76 -2.61
CA VAL A 35 7.45 -12.69 -3.31
C VAL A 35 8.23 -13.34 -4.44
N GLY A 36 8.71 -14.57 -4.20
CA GLY A 36 9.71 -15.18 -5.08
C GLY A 36 11.00 -14.36 -5.06
N ASP A 37 11.51 -14.02 -6.23
CA ASP A 37 12.71 -13.20 -6.42
C ASP A 37 12.42 -11.69 -6.49
N HIS A 38 11.15 -11.29 -6.28
CA HIS A 38 10.72 -9.90 -6.37
C HIS A 38 10.47 -9.30 -4.98
N GLU A 39 10.74 -8.01 -4.82
CA GLU A 39 10.37 -7.24 -3.64
C GLU A 39 9.13 -6.40 -3.90
N VAL A 40 8.11 -6.56 -3.06
CA VAL A 40 6.89 -5.75 -3.12
C VAL A 40 6.75 -4.94 -1.83
N CYS A 41 6.70 -3.63 -1.98
CA CYS A 41 6.53 -2.70 -0.87
C CYS A 41 5.18 -1.96 -0.95
N ILE A 42 4.45 -1.93 0.15
CA ILE A 42 3.26 -1.08 0.31
C ILE A 42 3.72 0.31 0.72
N LEU A 43 3.52 1.29 -0.15
CA LEU A 43 3.83 2.70 0.12
C LEU A 43 2.68 3.39 0.86
N LYS A 44 1.45 3.10 0.42
CA LYS A 44 0.24 3.64 1.03
C LYS A 44 -0.90 2.66 0.80
N MET A 45 -1.70 2.41 1.83
CA MET A 45 -2.86 1.52 1.72
C MET A 45 -4.03 2.04 2.55
N LYS A 46 -5.24 1.94 2.00
CA LYS A 46 -6.48 2.26 2.70
C LYS A 46 -7.58 1.29 2.28
N ARG A 47 -8.21 0.61 3.24
CA ARG A 47 -9.39 -0.22 2.99
C ARG A 47 -10.60 0.64 2.61
N SER A 48 -11.42 0.18 1.68
CA SER A 48 -12.71 0.79 1.34
C SER A 48 -13.70 0.70 2.51
N ALA A 49 -14.52 1.73 2.67
CA ALA A 49 -15.58 1.75 3.68
C ALA A 49 -16.84 1.02 3.17
N LYS A 50 -17.07 1.01 1.86
CA LYS A 50 -18.25 0.41 1.23
C LYS A 50 -18.08 -1.11 1.04
N HIS A 51 -16.88 -1.54 0.66
CA HIS A 51 -16.56 -2.92 0.37
C HIS A 51 -15.33 -3.34 1.18
N TYR A 52 -15.53 -4.09 2.27
CA TYR A 52 -14.43 -4.42 3.18
C TYR A 52 -13.32 -5.31 2.54
N TRP A 53 -13.61 -5.92 1.39
CA TRP A 53 -12.66 -6.70 0.59
C TRP A 53 -11.86 -5.86 -0.41
N GLU A 54 -12.14 -4.56 -0.53
CA GLU A 54 -11.42 -3.67 -1.44
C GLU A 54 -10.39 -2.81 -0.70
N TYR A 55 -9.21 -2.73 -1.29
CA TYR A 55 -8.10 -1.92 -0.80
C TYR A 55 -7.64 -0.95 -1.87
N TRP A 56 -7.43 0.30 -1.48
CA TRP A 56 -6.79 1.30 -2.31
C TRP A 56 -5.32 1.34 -1.93
N ALA A 57 -4.43 0.94 -2.82
CA ALA A 57 -3.01 0.82 -2.50
C ALA A 57 -2.13 1.44 -3.59
N ALA A 58 -1.07 2.13 -3.15
CA ALA A 58 0.09 2.45 -3.95
C ALA A 58 1.24 1.55 -3.46
N VAL A 59 1.91 0.90 -4.40
CA VAL A 59 2.92 -0.11 -4.13
C VAL A 59 4.17 0.17 -4.96
N SER A 60 5.31 -0.33 -4.52
CA SER A 60 6.52 -0.44 -5.33
C SER A 60 6.81 -1.91 -5.58
N VAL A 61 7.18 -2.28 -6.80
CA VAL A 61 7.63 -3.63 -7.15
C VAL A 61 9.03 -3.49 -7.74
N ASP A 62 10.02 -4.09 -7.09
CA ASP A 62 11.45 -3.98 -7.44
C ASP A 62 11.92 -2.52 -7.60
N GLY A 63 11.41 -1.63 -6.75
CA GLY A 63 11.70 -0.19 -6.80
C GLY A 63 10.79 0.60 -7.73
N GLU A 64 10.06 -0.03 -8.66
CA GLU A 64 9.14 0.67 -9.56
C GLU A 64 7.81 1.01 -8.87
N VAL A 65 7.56 2.31 -8.69
CA VAL A 65 6.36 2.80 -8.03
C VAL A 65 5.15 2.72 -8.96
N ARG A 66 4.15 1.96 -8.52
CA ARG A 66 2.82 1.93 -9.11
C ARG A 66 1.91 2.95 -8.45
N PRO A 67 1.11 3.68 -9.23
CA PRO A 67 0.18 4.65 -8.67
C PRO A 67 -0.90 3.96 -7.83
N ARG A 68 -1.74 4.77 -7.19
CA ARG A 68 -2.84 4.27 -6.38
C ARG A 68 -3.87 3.53 -7.26
N GLU A 69 -4.07 2.26 -6.96
CA GLU A 69 -4.97 1.34 -7.67
C GLU A 69 -5.94 0.67 -6.70
N VAL A 70 -6.99 0.04 -7.25
CA VAL A 70 -8.00 -0.68 -6.46
C VAL A 70 -7.73 -2.17 -6.53
N TYR A 71 -7.52 -2.81 -5.38
CA TYR A 71 -7.32 -4.23 -5.23
C TYR A 71 -8.58 -4.86 -4.64
N ASN A 72 -9.21 -5.78 -5.36
CA ASN A 72 -10.34 -6.57 -4.90
C ASN A 72 -9.83 -7.93 -4.40
N CYS A 73 -9.74 -8.06 -3.09
CA CYS A 73 -9.19 -9.25 -2.43
C CYS A 73 -10.14 -10.45 -2.43
N ARG A 74 -11.43 -10.23 -2.64
CA ARG A 74 -12.41 -11.31 -2.75
C ARG A 74 -12.30 -11.98 -4.13
N ASP A 75 -12.27 -11.17 -5.17
CA ASP A 75 -12.33 -11.62 -6.56
C ASP A 75 -10.91 -11.76 -7.19
N ARG A 76 -9.86 -11.54 -6.38
CA ARG A 76 -8.42 -11.68 -6.70
C ARG A 76 -8.00 -10.96 -7.99
N ASN A 77 -8.39 -9.70 -8.10
CA ASN A 77 -8.03 -8.83 -9.21
C ASN A 77 -7.75 -7.40 -8.73
N ARG A 78 -7.04 -6.62 -9.55
CA ARG A 78 -6.90 -5.18 -9.37
C ARG A 78 -7.41 -4.43 -10.59
N VAL A 79 -7.78 -3.17 -10.38
CA VAL A 79 -8.08 -2.23 -11.45
C VAL A 79 -6.94 -1.22 -11.50
N ASP A 80 -6.26 -1.16 -12.64
CA ASP A 80 -5.15 -0.24 -12.84
C ASP A 80 -5.61 1.22 -12.99
N ARG A 81 -4.66 2.13 -13.16
CA ARG A 81 -4.95 3.56 -13.36
C ARG A 81 -5.79 3.88 -14.60
N TYR A 82 -5.84 2.97 -15.58
CA TYR A 82 -6.57 3.11 -16.84
C TYR A 82 -7.95 2.43 -16.80
N GLY A 83 -8.31 1.82 -15.66
CA GLY A 83 -9.56 1.09 -15.52
C GLY A 83 -9.51 -0.35 -16.02
N ILE A 84 -8.31 -0.87 -16.34
CA ILE A 84 -8.12 -2.23 -16.83
C ILE A 84 -8.10 -3.19 -15.64
N LEU A 85 -8.90 -4.25 -15.75
CA LEU A 85 -8.94 -5.33 -14.78
C LEU A 85 -7.75 -6.28 -15.00
N ILE A 86 -6.90 -6.43 -13.99
CA ILE A 86 -5.71 -7.28 -14.02
C ILE A 86 -5.86 -8.37 -12.94
N PRO A 87 -5.88 -9.67 -13.33
CA PRO A 87 -5.96 -10.76 -12.35
C PRO A 87 -4.66 -10.90 -11.57
N PHE A 88 -4.74 -11.34 -10.30
CA PHE A 88 -3.55 -11.53 -9.45
C PHE A 88 -2.57 -12.58 -9.97
N SER A 89 -3.00 -13.51 -10.82
CA SER A 89 -2.09 -14.45 -11.49
C SER A 89 -1.05 -13.75 -12.39
N ARG A 90 -1.27 -12.48 -12.73
CA ARG A 90 -0.35 -11.64 -13.51
C ARG A 90 0.17 -10.46 -12.69
N ASP A 91 -0.03 -10.47 -11.38
CA ASP A 91 0.31 -9.35 -10.50
C ASP A 91 0.93 -9.81 -9.18
N LEU A 92 2.16 -9.36 -8.94
CA LEU A 92 2.93 -9.71 -7.74
C LEU A 92 2.41 -9.03 -6.47
N ALA A 93 1.69 -7.91 -6.59
CA ALA A 93 1.31 -7.07 -5.46
C ALA A 93 0.01 -7.50 -4.78
N GLY A 94 -0.87 -8.18 -5.52
CA GLY A 94 -2.21 -8.57 -5.04
C GLY A 94 -2.20 -9.31 -3.70
N ASP A 95 -1.36 -10.34 -3.57
CA ASP A 95 -1.30 -11.13 -2.33
C ASP A 95 -0.69 -10.35 -1.15
N VAL A 96 0.23 -9.42 -1.42
CA VAL A 96 0.84 -8.58 -0.39
C VAL A 96 -0.17 -7.57 0.14
N VAL A 97 -0.89 -6.89 -0.76
CA VAL A 97 -1.95 -5.92 -0.39
C VAL A 97 -3.09 -6.61 0.36
N CYS A 98 -3.48 -7.80 -0.08
CA CYS A 98 -4.64 -8.51 0.44
C CYS A 98 -4.36 -9.37 1.68
N ARG A 99 -3.17 -9.33 2.26
CA ARG A 99 -2.79 -10.17 3.41
C ARG A 99 -3.74 -10.06 4.62
N LEU A 100 -4.29 -8.87 4.85
CA LEU A 100 -5.19 -8.61 5.98
C LEU A 100 -6.66 -8.95 5.68
N TYR A 101 -6.98 -9.34 4.45
CA TYR A 101 -8.31 -9.76 4.07
C TYR A 101 -8.56 -11.21 4.51
N VAL A 102 -9.64 -11.40 5.26
CA VAL A 102 -10.12 -12.73 5.66
C VAL A 102 -11.51 -12.92 5.06
N PRO A 103 -11.70 -13.91 4.16
CA PRO A 103 -13.03 -14.26 3.66
C PRO A 103 -13.93 -14.68 4.82
N ARG A 104 -15.22 -14.31 4.75
CA ARG A 104 -16.21 -14.72 5.76
C ARG A 104 -16.25 -16.25 5.93
N GLN A 105 -16.12 -17.00 4.84
CA GLN A 105 -16.15 -18.46 4.88
C GLN A 105 -15.04 -19.02 5.79
N THR A 106 -13.82 -18.50 5.67
CA THR A 106 -12.67 -18.90 6.51
C THR A 106 -12.89 -18.62 8.00
N TYR A 107 -13.75 -17.66 8.36
CA TYR A 107 -14.15 -17.47 9.75
C TYR A 107 -15.13 -18.56 10.20
N LEU A 108 -16.12 -18.88 9.37
CA LEU A 108 -17.10 -19.94 9.66
C LEU A 108 -16.44 -21.32 9.77
N ASP A 109 -15.51 -21.64 8.88
CA ASP A 109 -14.79 -22.93 8.90
C ASP A 109 -13.91 -23.07 10.15
N ARG A 110 -13.37 -21.96 10.69
CA ARG A 110 -12.60 -21.98 11.95
C ARG A 110 -13.47 -22.13 13.18
N LEU A 111 -14.70 -21.61 13.13
CA LEU A 111 -15.66 -21.77 14.22
C LEU A 111 -16.28 -23.16 14.25
N ASN A 112 -16.41 -23.80 13.09
CA ASN A 112 -16.95 -25.14 12.95
C ASN A 112 -16.03 -25.97 12.06
N PRO A 113 -14.89 -26.45 12.60
CA PRO A 113 -13.96 -27.25 11.81
C PRO A 113 -14.69 -28.48 11.26
N PRO A 114 -14.44 -28.86 9.99
CA PRO A 114 -15.00 -30.10 9.48
C PRO A 114 -14.55 -31.27 10.37
N PRO A 115 -15.39 -32.31 10.53
CA PRO A 115 -14.96 -33.53 11.19
C PRO A 115 -13.63 -33.98 10.58
N GLN A 116 -12.61 -34.20 11.41
CA GLN A 116 -11.32 -34.69 10.95
C GLN A 116 -11.58 -36.02 10.24
N LEU A 117 -11.42 -36.04 8.91
CA LEU A 117 -11.48 -37.27 8.15
C LEU A 117 -10.27 -38.08 8.60
N SER A 118 -10.50 -39.06 9.47
CA SER A 118 -9.46 -39.95 9.95
C SER A 118 -8.75 -40.52 8.73
N SER A 119 -7.47 -40.18 8.58
CA SER A 119 -6.54 -40.94 7.75
C SER A 119 -6.36 -42.32 8.41
N GLN A 120 -7.38 -43.15 8.26
CA GLN A 120 -7.34 -44.58 8.44
C GLN A 120 -7.99 -45.11 7.19
N ASP A 121 -7.16 -45.52 6.23
CA ASP A 121 -7.35 -46.71 5.40
C ASP A 121 -6.19 -46.80 4.39
N GLY A 122 -5.37 -47.85 4.53
CA GLY A 122 -4.48 -48.38 3.48
C GLY A 122 -2.99 -48.21 3.69
#